data_AF-A0A822D100-F1
#
_entry.id   AF-A0A822D100-F1
#
_cell.length_a   1.000
_cell.length_b   1.000
_cell.length_c   1.000
_cell.angle_alpha   90.00
_cell.angle_beta   90.00
_cell.angle_gamma   90.00
#
_symmetry.space_group_name_H-M   'P 1'
#
loop_
_entity.id
_entity.type
_entity.pdbx_description
1 polymer ?
#
loop_
_entity_poly.entity_id
_entity_poly.type
_entity_poly.pdbx_seq_one_letter_code
_entity_poly.pdbx_strand_id
1 'polypeptide(L)'
;YSREGKKFNPDVHRQHIFGLHVANYMTTLKEENSDLYAKQFSRFVKAGIESSSFEALYKAAHAAIRADPSPSPKKEKKANAAKPKR
;
A
#
# COMPACT_ATOMS: atom_id res chain seq x y z
N TYR A 1 -0.03 -18.96 0.71
CA TYR A 1 0.37 -20.21 0.02
C TYR A 1 1.41 -20.88 0.88
N SER A 2 1.18 -22.13 1.31
CA SER A 2 2.20 -22.91 2.02
C SER A 2 2.94 -23.78 1.02
N ARG A 3 4.27 -23.60 0.93
CA ARG A 3 5.15 -24.33 0.00
C ARG A 3 5.27 -25.81 0.37
N GLU A 4 5.26 -26.10 1.66
CA GLU A 4 5.37 -27.47 2.21
C GLU A 4 4.09 -28.27 2.01
N GLY A 5 2.93 -27.64 2.23
CA GLY A 5 1.64 -28.32 2.07
C GLY A 5 1.01 -28.20 0.68
N LYS A 6 1.59 -27.40 -0.23
CA LYS A 6 0.96 -26.97 -1.51
C LYS A 6 -0.47 -26.46 -1.33
N LYS A 7 -0.79 -25.84 -0.19
CA LYS A 7 -2.13 -25.33 0.13
C LYS A 7 -2.22 -23.84 -0.15
N PHE A 8 -3.21 -23.45 -0.93
CA PHE A 8 -3.59 -22.07 -1.18
C PHE A 8 -4.81 -21.72 -0.33
N ASN A 9 -4.72 -20.61 0.41
CA ASN A 9 -5.86 -20.07 1.15
C ASN A 9 -6.36 -18.81 0.39
N PRO A 10 -7.55 -18.87 -0.24
CA PRO A 10 -8.07 -17.77 -1.04
C PRO A 10 -8.42 -16.54 -0.21
N ASP A 11 -8.84 -16.72 1.05
CA ASP A 11 -9.26 -15.63 1.92
C ASP A 11 -8.07 -14.75 2.32
N VAL A 12 -6.96 -15.38 2.73
CA VAL A 12 -5.72 -14.66 3.04
C VAL A 12 -5.16 -13.96 1.81
N HIS A 13 -5.25 -14.61 0.64
CA HIS A 13 -4.79 -13.99 -0.61
C HIS A 13 -5.63 -12.76 -0.97
N ARG A 14 -6.96 -12.85 -0.83
CA ARG A 14 -7.87 -11.71 -1.02
C ARG A 14 -7.55 -10.57 -0.05
N GLN A 15 -7.33 -10.87 1.23
CA GLN A 15 -6.92 -9.88 2.23
C GLN A 15 -5.60 -9.20 1.86
N HIS A 16 -4.64 -9.95 1.30
CA HIS A 16 -3.37 -9.38 0.86
C HIS A 16 -3.52 -8.48 -0.37
N ILE A 17 -4.39 -8.84 -1.33
CA ILE A 17 -4.70 -8.02 -2.51
C ILE A 17 -5.25 -6.65 -2.07
N PHE A 18 -6.15 -6.62 -1.09
CA PHE A 18 -6.75 -5.39 -0.57
C PHE A 18 -5.92 -4.70 0.53
N GLY A 19 -4.69 -5.15 0.79
CA GLY A 19 -3.79 -4.51 1.73
C GLY A 19 -4.18 -4.63 3.21
N LEU A 20 -5.07 -5.56 3.57
CA LEU A 20 -5.59 -5.70 4.93
C LEU A 20 -4.48 -6.05 5.95
N HIS A 21 -3.46 -6.78 5.54
CA HIS A 21 -2.29 -7.06 6.38
C HIS A 21 -1.50 -5.79 6.72
N VAL A 22 -1.39 -4.84 5.79
CA VAL A 22 -0.74 -3.54 6.03
C VAL A 22 -1.61 -2.69 6.96
N ALA A 23 -2.92 -2.68 6.73
CA ALA A 23 -3.87 -2.00 7.60
C ALA A 23 -3.81 -2.51 9.05
N ASN A 24 -3.78 -3.83 9.23
CA ASN A 24 -3.63 -4.45 10.54
C ASN A 24 -2.30 -4.06 11.19
N TYR A 25 -1.18 -4.14 10.46
CA TYR A 25 0.13 -3.75 10.98
C TYR A 25 0.23 -2.25 11.30
N MET A 26 -0.43 -1.39 10.52
CA MET A 26 -0.58 0.03 10.84
C MET A 26 -1.31 0.26 12.15
N THR A 27 -2.41 -0.47 12.39
CA THR A 27 -3.18 -0.37 13.63
C THR A 27 -2.37 -0.86 14.82
N THR A 28 -1.73 -2.03 14.74
CA THR A 28 -0.92 -2.57 15.85
C THR A 28 0.25 -1.65 16.18
N LEU A 29 0.97 -1.13 15.17
CA LEU A 29 2.07 -0.18 15.42
C LEU A 29 1.59 1.15 15.99
N LYS A 30 0.40 1.63 15.59
CA LYS A 30 -0.15 2.88 16.13
C LYS A 30 -0.44 2.77 17.63
N GLU A 31 -0.86 1.58 18.08
CA GLU A 31 -1.13 1.28 19.49
C GLU A 31 0.14 0.99 20.29
N GLU A 32 1.06 0.20 19.73
CA GLU A 32 2.29 -0.22 20.42
C GLU A 32 3.38 0.86 20.42
N ASN A 33 3.58 1.56 19.28
CA ASN A 33 4.68 2.50 19.10
C ASN A 33 4.37 3.56 18.02
N SER A 34 3.75 4.66 18.46
CA SER A 34 3.37 5.78 17.61
C SER A 34 4.56 6.45 16.89
N ASP A 35 5.75 6.44 17.48
CA ASP A 35 6.97 6.98 16.87
C ASP A 35 7.44 6.15 15.67
N LEU A 36 7.39 4.83 15.78
CA LEU A 36 7.68 3.92 14.67
C LEU A 36 6.60 4.00 13.59
N TYR A 37 5.33 4.12 13.99
CA TYR A 37 4.23 4.36 13.06
C TYR A 37 4.47 5.64 12.24
N ALA A 38 4.80 6.76 12.90
CA ALA A 38 5.06 8.02 12.21
C ALA A 38 6.26 7.92 11.26
N LYS A 39 7.31 7.18 11.63
CA LYS A 39 8.49 6.97 10.77
C LYS A 39 8.15 6.10 9.55
N GLN A 40 7.57 4.92 9.76
CA GLN A 40 7.29 3.94 8.69
C GLN A 40 6.16 4.40 7.77
N PHE A 41 5.10 4.97 8.33
CA PHE A 41 3.90 5.38 7.60
C PHE A 41 3.81 6.90 7.35
N SER A 42 4.91 7.64 7.51
CA SER A 42 4.96 9.10 7.26
C SER A 42 4.32 9.53 5.93
N ARG A 43 4.50 8.77 4.86
CA ARG A 43 3.90 9.06 3.54
C ARG A 43 2.41 8.81 3.50
N PHE A 44 1.92 7.78 4.20
CA PHE A 44 0.49 7.48 4.31
C PHE A 44 -0.23 8.53 5.15
N VAL A 45 0.38 8.96 6.25
CA VAL A 45 -0.13 10.07 7.08
C VAL A 45 -0.21 11.36 6.27
N LYS A 46 0.83 11.70 5.49
CA LYS A 46 0.82 12.87 4.58
C LYS A 46 -0.25 12.79 3.49
N ALA A 47 -0.61 11.58 3.07
CA ALA A 47 -1.65 11.34 2.07
C ALA A 47 -3.06 11.20 2.68
N GLY A 48 -3.19 11.27 4.01
CA GLY A 48 -4.47 11.07 4.70
C GLY A 48 -5.02 9.64 4.59
N ILE A 49 -4.16 8.64 4.38
CA ILE A 49 -4.56 7.24 4.24
C ILE A 49 -4.56 6.57 5.61
N GLU A 50 -5.74 6.12 6.04
CA GLU A 50 -5.94 5.35 7.28
C GLU A 50 -6.12 3.84 6.99
N SER A 51 -5.92 3.00 8.00
CA SER A 51 -6.07 1.54 7.93
C SER A 51 -7.43 1.10 7.36
N SER A 52 -8.52 1.80 7.70
CA SER A 52 -9.88 1.55 7.19
C SER A 52 -10.06 1.85 5.69
N SER A 53 -9.23 2.73 5.13
CA SER A 53 -9.35 3.22 3.76
C SER A 53 -8.67 2.29 2.72
N PHE A 54 -7.80 1.38 3.16
CA PHE A 54 -7.03 0.52 2.25
C PHE A 54 -7.90 -0.35 1.33
N GLU A 55 -8.93 -1.01 1.85
CA GLU A 55 -9.79 -1.87 1.03
C GLU A 55 -10.57 -1.05 -0.02
N ALA A 56 -11.07 0.12 0.36
CA ALA A 56 -11.79 1.01 -0.55
C ALA A 56 -10.87 1.57 -1.65
N LEU A 57 -9.66 2.00 -1.28
CA LEU A 57 -8.65 2.53 -2.20
C LEU A 57 -8.29 1.52 -3.28
N TYR A 58 -7.99 0.27 -2.90
CA TYR A 58 -7.63 -0.76 -3.87
C TYR A 58 -8.81 -1.20 -4.73
N LYS A 59 -10.03 -1.30 -4.18
CA LYS A 59 -11.23 -1.56 -4.99
C LYS A 59 -11.45 -0.49 -6.05
N ALA A 60 -11.33 0.79 -5.67
CA ALA A 60 -11.47 1.91 -6.59
C ALA A 60 -10.36 1.88 -7.67
N ALA A 61 -9.11 1.62 -7.28
CA ALA A 61 -8.00 1.49 -8.21
C ALA A 61 -8.22 0.34 -9.21
N HIS A 62 -8.65 -0.84 -8.74
CA HIS A 62 -8.95 -1.96 -9.63
C HIS A 62 -10.11 -1.66 -10.58
N ALA A 63 -11.14 -0.94 -10.12
CA ALA A 63 -12.24 -0.51 -11.00
C ALA A 63 -11.76 0.48 -12.06
N ALA A 64 -10.96 1.48 -11.66
CA ALA A 64 -10.40 2.48 -12.58
C ALA A 64 -9.51 1.85 -13.66
N ILE A 65 -8.62 0.94 -13.28
CA ILE A 65 -7.74 0.23 -14.23
C ILE A 65 -8.54 -0.65 -15.20
N ARG A 66 -9.63 -1.27 -14.73
CA ARG A 66 -10.52 -2.05 -15.61
C ARG A 66 -11.30 -1.16 -16.58
N ALA A 67 -11.69 0.03 -16.15
CA ALA A 67 -12.42 0.98 -16.99
C ALA A 67 -11.51 1.58 -18.07
N ASP A 68 -10.27 1.94 -17.71
CA ASP A 68 -9.27 2.42 -18.64
C ASP A 68 -7.87 1.86 -18.29
N PRO A 69 -7.42 0.81 -18.99
CA PRO A 69 -6.09 0.25 -18.80
C PRO A 69 -5.01 1.04 -19.56
N SER A 70 -5.37 2.11 -20.28
CA SER A 70 -4.41 2.84 -21.10
C SER A 70 -3.36 3.54 -20.23
N PRO A 71 -2.08 3.55 -20.67
CA PRO A 71 -1.03 4.19 -19.90
C PRO A 71 -1.25 5.71 -19.91
N SER A 72 -1.32 6.31 -18.72
CA SER A 72 -1.35 7.77 -18.60
C SER A 72 -0.11 8.38 -19.27
N PRO A 73 -0.24 9.54 -19.96
CA PRO A 73 0.90 10.21 -20.57
C PRO A 73 1.99 10.46 -19.53
N LYS A 74 3.25 10.17 -19.88
CA LYS A 74 4.40 10.42 -19.01
C LYS A 74 4.44 11.91 -18.67
N LYS A 75 4.21 12.26 -17.40
CA LYS A 75 4.66 13.56 -16.89
C LYS A 75 6.17 13.61 -17.04
N GLU A 76 6.67 14.60 -17.76
CA GLU A 76 8.10 14.90 -17.80
C GLU A 76 8.60 15.03 -16.36
N LYS A 77 9.49 14.12 -15.96
CA LYS A 77 10.13 14.22 -14.66
C LYS A 77 10.98 15.50 -14.70
N LYS A 78 10.59 16.54 -13.96
CA LYS A 78 11.56 17.59 -13.60
C LYS A 78 12.71 16.89 -12.88
N ALA A 79 13.87 16.82 -13.52
CA ALA A 79 15.09 16.29 -12.95
C ALA A 79 15.51 17.20 -11.79
N ASN A 80 14.95 16.97 -10.60
CA ASN A 80 15.43 17.63 -9.40
C ASN A 80 16.71 16.93 -8.94
N ALA A 81 17.82 17.54 -9.38
CA ALA A 81 19.14 17.59 -8.78
C ALA A 81 19.67 16.31 -8.11
N ALA A 82 20.71 15.77 -8.73
CA ALA A 82 21.76 15.01 -8.08
C ALA A 82 22.07 15.60 -6.68
N LYS A 83 21.81 14.84 -5.61
CA LYS A 83 22.49 15.03 -4.32
C LYS A 83 23.64 14.02 -4.25
N PRO A 84 24.86 14.45 -3.88
CA PRO A 84 26.05 13.62 -3.96
C PRO A 84 25.99 12.49 -2.93
N LYS A 85 26.50 11.31 -3.33
CA LYS A 85 26.80 10.19 -2.44
C LYS A 85 27.80 10.67 -1.37
N ARG A 86 27.47 10.48 -0.09
CA ARG A 86 28.46 10.38 0.98
C ARG A 86 28.80 8.91 1.17
#